data_AF-A0A5S3QWN5-F1
#
_entry.id   AF-A0A5S3QWN5-F1
#
_cell.length_a   1.000
_cell.length_b   1.000
_cell.length_c   1.000
_cell.angle_alpha   90.00
_cell.angle_beta   90.00
_cell.angle_gamma   90.00
#
_symmetry.space_group_name_H-M   'P 1'
#
loop_
_entity.id
_entity.type
_entity.pdbx_description
1 polymer ?
#
loop_
_entity_poly.entity_id
_entity_poly.type
_entity_poly.pdbx_seq_one_letter_code
_entity_poly.pdbx_strand_id
1 'polypeptide(L)'
;MSDVSCYLLGEQAIVINATCLPDSKSPINQRLFALKKWLDSSGDFIDVVPAKSSVTAYLKDPRKADAWQHKIQAHWQDLEVAEVKPTHHRIEAFYGKEFGQDFARIADELQLTPKQLIELHSSVDYQVQFIGFLPGFAYLTGLPTALQLPRKSTPITKVPKGSIAIADSYSAIYPSQSPGGWHLIGQTNTTLFDPNSASASLLQPGDIVRFVEKSC
;
A
#
# COMPACT_ATOMS: atom_id res chain seq x y z
N MET A 1 3.28 28.91 -3.62
CA MET A 1 2.51 28.04 -4.53
C MET A 1 2.23 26.76 -3.75
N SER A 2 0.98 26.32 -3.66
CA SER A 2 0.61 25.19 -2.79
C SER A 2 1.22 23.89 -3.32
N ASP A 3 1.93 23.15 -2.47
CA ASP A 3 2.59 21.86 -2.78
C ASP A 3 1.62 20.69 -3.06
N VAL A 4 0.34 21.01 -3.24
CA VAL A 4 -0.77 20.09 -3.40
C VAL A 4 -1.80 20.71 -4.34
N SER A 5 -2.35 19.88 -5.21
CA SER A 5 -3.55 20.20 -5.99
C SER A 5 -4.78 19.61 -5.30
N CYS A 6 -5.85 20.39 -5.22
CA CYS A 6 -7.13 19.96 -4.65
C CYS A 6 -8.22 20.32 -5.64
N TYR A 7 -8.95 19.33 -6.14
CA TYR A 7 -9.93 19.50 -7.21
C TYR A 7 -11.12 18.53 -7.05
N LEU A 8 -12.22 18.83 -7.74
CA LEU A 8 -13.39 17.96 -7.75
C LEU A 8 -13.24 16.82 -8.74
N LEU A 9 -13.65 15.62 -8.34
CA LEU A 9 -13.79 14.45 -9.20
C LEU A 9 -15.27 14.13 -9.33
N GLY A 10 -15.87 14.57 -10.43
CA GLY A 10 -17.33 14.58 -10.57
C GLY A 10 -17.98 15.57 -9.61
N GLU A 11 -19.22 15.31 -9.20
CA GLU A 11 -19.99 16.22 -8.36
C GLU A 11 -19.87 15.92 -6.86
N GLN A 12 -19.39 14.72 -6.49
CA GLN A 12 -19.50 14.23 -5.10
C GLN A 12 -18.17 13.90 -4.44
N ALA A 13 -17.03 14.09 -5.11
CA ALA A 13 -15.73 13.76 -4.54
C ALA A 13 -14.73 14.90 -4.69
N ILE A 14 -13.90 15.06 -3.67
CA ILE A 14 -12.74 15.94 -3.68
C ILE A 14 -11.50 15.06 -3.73
N VAL A 15 -10.58 15.36 -4.66
CA VAL A 15 -9.27 14.72 -4.74
C VAL A 15 -8.22 15.71 -4.28
N ILE A 16 -7.43 15.26 -3.30
CA ILE A 16 -6.23 15.93 -2.84
C ILE A 16 -5.05 15.17 -3.42
N ASN A 17 -4.27 15.78 -4.29
CA ASN A 17 -3.10 15.17 -4.90
C ASN A 17 -1.83 15.93 -4.51
N ALA A 18 -1.00 15.24 -3.73
CA ALA A 18 0.28 15.71 -3.22
C ALA A 18 1.42 15.08 -4.03
N THR A 19 1.47 15.41 -5.31
CA THR A 19 2.64 15.19 -6.17
C THR A 19 3.62 16.34 -5.94
N CYS A 20 4.77 16.04 -5.33
CA CYS A 20 5.85 16.96 -4.91
C CYS A 20 5.75 17.50 -3.48
N LEU A 21 6.22 16.70 -2.53
CA LEU A 21 6.94 17.23 -1.36
C LEU A 21 8.37 16.71 -1.42
N PRO A 22 9.30 17.41 -2.08
CA PRO A 22 10.72 17.02 -2.09
C PRO A 22 11.34 17.06 -0.68
N ASP A 23 10.77 17.88 0.21
CA ASP A 23 11.39 18.25 1.51
C ASP A 23 10.35 18.48 2.63
N SER A 24 9.38 17.57 2.84
CA SER A 24 8.55 17.68 4.05
C SER A 24 9.21 17.00 5.25
N LYS A 25 9.21 17.68 6.41
CA LYS A 25 9.65 17.19 7.72
C LYS A 25 9.05 15.83 8.17
N SER A 26 8.02 15.35 7.47
CA SER A 26 7.35 14.07 7.70
C SER A 26 7.06 13.39 6.34
N PRO A 27 7.17 12.05 6.23
CA PRO A 27 6.82 11.31 5.03
C PRO A 27 5.39 11.63 4.55
N ILE A 28 5.20 11.79 3.23
CA ILE A 28 3.91 12.14 2.61
C ILE A 28 2.76 11.25 3.11
N ASN A 29 3.03 9.94 3.30
CA ASN A 29 2.03 8.98 3.77
C ASN A 29 1.45 9.41 5.13
N GLN A 30 2.29 9.84 6.07
CA GLN A 30 1.82 10.26 7.40
C GLN A 30 0.92 11.49 7.33
N ARG A 31 1.20 12.44 6.42
CA ARG A 31 0.31 13.58 6.16
C ARG A 31 -1.01 13.13 5.54
N LEU A 32 -1.00 12.20 4.59
CA LEU A 32 -2.23 11.64 4.00
C LEU A 32 -3.06 10.88 5.06
N PHE A 33 -2.42 10.22 6.04
CA PHE A 33 -3.12 9.62 7.18
C PHE A 33 -3.72 10.64 8.13
N ALA A 34 -2.98 11.71 8.46
CA ALA A 34 -3.51 12.80 9.26
C ALA A 34 -4.71 13.46 8.58
N LEU A 35 -4.60 13.71 7.27
CA LEU A 35 -5.70 14.21 6.44
C LEU A 35 -6.89 13.27 6.47
N LYS A 36 -6.70 11.96 6.24
CA LYS A 36 -7.77 10.96 6.31
C LYS A 36 -8.49 11.03 7.67
N LYS A 37 -7.74 10.98 8.77
CA LYS A 37 -8.30 11.00 10.12
C LYS A 37 -9.09 12.28 10.39
N TRP A 38 -8.58 13.43 9.96
CA TRP A 38 -9.28 14.70 10.10
C TRP A 38 -10.60 14.72 9.30
N LEU A 39 -10.56 14.27 8.05
CA LEU A 39 -11.76 14.19 7.20
C LEU A 39 -12.79 13.19 7.77
N ASP A 40 -12.37 12.01 8.20
CA ASP A 40 -13.24 11.02 8.86
C ASP A 40 -13.93 11.63 10.10
N SER A 41 -13.19 12.39 10.91
CA SER A 41 -13.71 13.01 12.14
C SER A 41 -14.77 14.09 11.90
N SER A 42 -14.84 14.65 10.69
CA SER A 42 -15.81 15.69 10.35
C SER A 42 -17.25 15.18 10.24
N GLY A 43 -17.41 13.88 9.96
CA GLY A 43 -18.72 13.27 9.69
C GLY A 43 -19.37 13.70 8.37
N ASP A 44 -18.73 14.53 7.55
CA ASP A 44 -19.28 15.07 6.29
C ASP A 44 -18.99 14.18 5.07
N PHE A 45 -18.16 13.14 5.21
CA PHE A 45 -17.75 12.25 4.14
C PHE A 45 -18.38 10.86 4.28
N ILE A 46 -18.77 10.28 3.14
CA ILE A 46 -19.22 8.89 3.00
C ILE A 46 -18.01 7.97 3.19
N ASP A 47 -16.90 8.30 2.52
CA ASP A 47 -15.66 7.54 2.56
C ASP A 47 -14.47 8.45 2.24
N VAL A 48 -13.30 8.10 2.77
CA VAL A 48 -12.04 8.82 2.56
C VAL A 48 -10.96 7.80 2.24
N VAL A 49 -10.59 7.76 0.95
CA VAL A 49 -9.75 6.70 0.38
C VAL A 49 -8.35 7.23 0.09
N PRO A 50 -7.34 6.90 0.90
CA PRO A 50 -5.95 7.23 0.61
C PRO A 50 -5.39 6.32 -0.50
N ALA A 51 -4.51 6.88 -1.31
CA ALA A 51 -3.70 6.19 -2.31
C ALA A 51 -2.22 6.60 -2.14
N LYS A 52 -1.39 6.26 -3.13
CA LYS A 52 0.07 6.50 -3.10
C LYS A 52 0.47 7.94 -2.75
N SER A 53 -0.18 8.92 -3.37
CA SER A 53 0.14 10.35 -3.21
C SER A 53 -1.11 11.22 -3.16
N SER A 54 -2.28 10.60 -2.98
CA SER A 54 -3.55 11.31 -3.01
C SER A 54 -4.52 10.76 -1.98
N VAL A 55 -5.54 11.56 -1.66
CA VAL A 55 -6.72 11.15 -0.92
C VAL A 55 -7.94 11.54 -1.76
N THR A 56 -8.86 10.61 -1.94
CA THR A 56 -10.18 10.88 -2.53
C THR A 56 -11.22 10.85 -1.43
N ALA A 57 -11.90 11.97 -1.20
CA ALA A 57 -12.90 12.11 -0.16
C ALA A 57 -14.29 12.28 -0.78
N TYR A 58 -15.19 11.32 -0.53
CA TYR A 58 -16.55 11.30 -1.06
C TYR A 58 -17.49 12.02 -0.09
N LEU A 59 -18.15 13.07 -0.52
CA LEU A 59 -19.01 13.91 0.31
C LEU A 59 -20.41 13.30 0.49
N LYS A 60 -20.98 13.43 1.68
CA LYS A 60 -22.40 13.14 1.93
C LYS A 60 -23.31 14.20 1.29
N ASP A 61 -22.85 15.45 1.26
CA ASP A 61 -23.56 16.58 0.67
C ASP A 61 -22.69 17.29 -0.38
N PRO A 62 -22.95 17.07 -1.68
CA PRO A 62 -22.21 17.69 -2.78
C PRO A 62 -22.16 19.22 -2.73
N ARG A 63 -23.16 19.87 -2.13
CA ARG A 63 -23.23 21.33 -2.03
C ARG A 63 -22.14 21.92 -1.14
N LYS A 64 -21.50 21.09 -0.31
CA LYS A 64 -20.37 21.49 0.54
C LYS A 64 -19.01 21.35 -0.15
N ALA A 65 -18.97 20.92 -1.41
CA ALA A 65 -17.75 20.63 -2.14
C ALA A 65 -16.76 21.80 -2.14
N ASP A 66 -17.19 22.98 -2.58
CA ASP A 66 -16.33 24.16 -2.64
C ASP A 66 -15.82 24.57 -1.24
N ALA A 67 -16.70 24.52 -0.24
CA ALA A 67 -16.35 24.86 1.14
C ALA A 67 -15.29 23.89 1.70
N TRP A 68 -15.43 22.60 1.45
CA TRP A 68 -14.46 21.59 1.87
C TRP A 68 -13.16 21.68 1.08
N GLN A 69 -13.21 21.97 -0.22
CA GLN A 69 -12.01 22.17 -1.03
C GLN A 69 -11.14 23.29 -0.46
N HIS A 70 -11.74 24.44 -0.13
CA HIS A 70 -11.04 25.56 0.51
C HIS A 70 -10.51 25.20 1.91
N LYS A 71 -11.31 24.53 2.74
CA LYS A 71 -10.88 24.08 4.08
C LYS A 71 -9.69 23.14 4.01
N ILE A 72 -9.72 22.17 3.10
CA ILE A 72 -8.64 21.20 2.89
C ILE A 72 -7.36 21.92 2.45
N GLN A 73 -7.46 22.83 1.47
CA GLN A 73 -6.30 23.59 1.00
C GLN A 73 -5.69 24.45 2.11
N ALA A 74 -6.52 25.13 2.90
CA ALA A 74 -6.07 25.96 4.01
C ALA A 74 -5.45 25.12 5.13
N HIS A 75 -6.07 24.00 5.49
CA HIS A 75 -5.61 23.17 6.60
C HIS A 75 -4.43 22.26 6.24
N TRP A 76 -4.20 22.01 4.94
CA TRP A 76 -3.16 21.08 4.50
C TRP A 76 -1.80 21.37 5.13
N GLN A 77 -1.39 22.64 5.19
CA GLN A 77 -0.07 23.02 5.72
C GLN A 77 0.04 22.78 7.23
N ASP A 78 -1.04 23.05 7.97
CA ASP A 78 -1.12 23.02 9.43
C ASP A 78 -1.55 21.66 10.00
N LEU A 79 -1.72 20.63 9.16
CA LEU A 79 -2.05 19.28 9.61
C LEU A 79 -1.00 18.78 10.61
N GLU A 80 -1.43 18.56 11.85
CA GLU A 80 -0.63 17.89 12.86
C GLU A 80 -0.45 16.42 12.47
N VAL A 81 0.77 16.09 12.07
CA VAL A 81 1.17 14.72 11.81
C VAL A 81 1.54 14.09 13.13
N ALA A 82 0.63 13.29 13.69
CA ALA A 82 0.94 12.50 14.86
C ALA A 82 2.04 11.48 14.54
N GLU A 83 3.03 11.37 15.42
CA GLU A 83 4.04 10.32 15.34
C GLU A 83 3.38 8.98 15.66
N VAL A 84 3.03 8.22 14.62
CA VAL A 84 2.47 6.88 14.78
C VAL A 84 3.63 5.91 15.00
N LYS A 85 3.66 5.29 16.18
CA LYS A 85 4.58 4.17 16.42
C LYS A 85 4.15 3.00 15.54
N PRO A 86 5.00 2.52 14.62
CA PRO A 86 4.63 1.45 13.72
C PRO A 86 4.48 0.12 14.46
N THR A 87 3.50 -0.70 14.07
CA THR A 87 3.45 -2.10 14.50
C THR A 87 4.40 -2.90 13.64
N HIS A 88 5.22 -3.76 14.27
CA HIS A 88 6.13 -4.66 13.55
C HIS A 88 5.49 -6.03 13.38
N HIS A 89 5.36 -6.47 12.13
CA HIS A 89 4.80 -7.75 11.74
C HIS A 89 5.89 -8.66 11.18
N ARG A 90 5.98 -9.88 11.69
CA ARG A 90 6.84 -10.94 11.12
C ARG A 90 5.93 -11.91 10.36
N ILE A 91 6.04 -11.91 9.05
CA ILE A 91 5.19 -12.73 8.16
C ILE A 91 6.01 -13.90 7.67
N GLU A 92 5.53 -15.12 7.94
CA GLU A 92 6.14 -16.34 7.43
C GLU A 92 5.98 -16.42 5.91
N ALA A 93 7.09 -16.66 5.20
CA ALA A 93 7.14 -16.69 3.75
C ALA A 93 7.72 -18.01 3.27
N PHE A 94 6.93 -18.74 2.50
CA PHE A 94 7.32 -19.93 1.77
C PHE A 94 7.72 -19.50 0.36
N TYR A 95 9.00 -19.63 0.04
CA TYR A 95 9.57 -19.25 -1.26
C TYR A 95 9.80 -20.46 -2.15
N GLY A 96 10.04 -20.22 -3.43
CA GLY A 96 10.37 -21.27 -4.39
C GLY A 96 9.26 -21.53 -5.40
N LYS A 97 9.56 -22.36 -6.40
CA LYS A 97 8.69 -22.62 -7.56
C LYS A 97 7.31 -23.14 -7.18
N GLU A 98 7.20 -23.89 -6.08
CA GLU A 98 5.93 -24.46 -5.60
C GLU A 98 4.98 -23.41 -5.04
N PHE A 99 5.52 -22.33 -4.47
CA PHE A 99 4.75 -21.27 -3.79
C PHE A 99 4.67 -19.98 -4.60
N GLY A 100 5.65 -19.74 -5.48
CA GLY A 100 5.72 -18.59 -6.37
C GLY A 100 5.90 -19.04 -7.81
N GLN A 101 4.83 -18.96 -8.61
CA GLN A 101 4.86 -19.41 -10.02
C GLN A 101 5.96 -18.73 -10.86
N ASP A 102 6.31 -17.48 -10.50
CA ASP A 102 7.25 -16.66 -11.26
C ASP A 102 8.67 -16.73 -10.66
N PHE A 103 8.86 -17.41 -9.52
CA PHE A 103 10.10 -17.38 -8.73
C PHE A 103 11.33 -17.78 -9.56
N ALA A 104 11.29 -18.94 -10.22
CA ALA A 104 12.43 -19.43 -11.01
C ALA A 104 12.76 -18.48 -12.18
N ARG A 105 11.73 -18.06 -12.92
CA ARG A 105 11.87 -17.14 -14.06
C ARG A 105 12.47 -15.79 -13.64
N ILE A 106 12.08 -15.27 -12.48
CA ILE A 106 12.58 -13.99 -11.97
C ILE A 106 14.01 -14.11 -11.47
N ALA A 107 14.34 -15.21 -10.79
CA ALA A 107 15.71 -15.50 -10.39
C ALA A 107 16.63 -15.48 -11.63
N ASP A 108 16.22 -16.15 -12.71
CA ASP A 108 16.95 -16.17 -13.98
C ASP A 108 17.04 -14.77 -14.64
N GLU A 109 15.91 -14.06 -14.74
CA GLU A 109 15.84 -12.71 -15.34
C GLU A 109 16.71 -11.68 -14.61
N LEU A 110 16.76 -11.77 -13.28
CA LEU A 110 17.58 -10.91 -12.43
C LEU A 110 19.02 -11.39 -12.27
N GLN A 111 19.38 -12.53 -12.87
CA GLN A 111 20.70 -13.17 -12.73
C GLN A 111 21.06 -13.46 -11.27
N LEU A 112 20.07 -13.88 -10.48
CA LEU A 112 20.19 -14.24 -9.08
C LEU A 112 20.01 -15.75 -8.91
N THR A 113 20.77 -16.32 -7.98
CA THR A 113 20.44 -17.66 -7.48
C THR A 113 19.12 -17.61 -6.69
N PRO A 114 18.36 -18.72 -6.61
CA PRO A 114 17.20 -18.85 -5.72
C PRO A 114 17.45 -18.32 -4.30
N LYS A 115 18.61 -18.67 -3.74
CA LYS A 115 19.03 -18.25 -2.40
C LYS A 115 19.21 -16.74 -2.30
N GLN A 116 19.88 -16.11 -3.27
CA GLN A 116 20.07 -14.66 -3.29
C GLN A 116 18.74 -13.91 -3.40
N LEU A 117 17.79 -14.41 -4.21
CA LEU A 117 16.46 -13.80 -4.31
C LEU A 117 15.75 -13.81 -2.95
N ILE A 118 15.75 -14.95 -2.26
CA ILE A 118 15.15 -15.10 -0.94
C ILE A 118 15.84 -14.20 0.09
N GLU A 119 17.17 -14.21 0.14
CA GLU A 119 17.96 -13.37 1.04
C GLU A 119 17.67 -11.89 0.80
N LEU A 120 17.69 -11.41 -0.45
CA LEU A 120 17.38 -10.02 -0.76
C LEU A 120 15.97 -9.64 -0.29
N HIS A 121 14.97 -10.46 -0.58
CA HIS A 121 13.59 -10.14 -0.21
C HIS A 121 13.34 -10.24 1.29
N SER A 122 13.95 -11.19 2.00
CA SER A 122 13.73 -11.39 3.43
C SER A 122 14.66 -10.56 4.33
N SER A 123 15.71 -9.94 3.77
CA SER A 123 16.74 -9.16 4.49
C SER A 123 16.39 -7.68 4.74
N VAL A 124 15.24 -7.18 4.27
CA VAL A 124 14.80 -5.81 4.56
C VAL A 124 13.50 -5.73 5.37
N ASP A 125 13.35 -4.61 6.07
CA ASP A 125 12.09 -4.21 6.70
C ASP A 125 11.30 -3.38 5.69
N TYR A 126 10.09 -3.83 5.39
CA TYR A 126 9.20 -3.11 4.49
C TYR A 126 8.26 -2.21 5.28
N GLN A 127 7.94 -1.04 4.74
CA GLN A 127 6.91 -0.18 5.31
C GLN A 127 5.61 -0.27 4.51
N VAL A 128 4.47 -0.41 5.18
CA VAL A 128 3.15 -0.32 4.55
C VAL A 128 2.91 1.12 4.12
N GLN A 129 2.95 1.39 2.81
CA GLN A 129 2.74 2.72 2.28
C GLN A 129 1.26 3.11 2.32
N PHE A 130 0.40 2.26 1.78
CA PHE A 130 -1.05 2.43 1.73
C PHE A 130 -1.72 1.06 1.52
N ILE A 131 -3.04 1.03 1.72
CA ILE A 131 -3.89 -0.15 1.51
C ILE A 131 -4.92 0.20 0.43
N GLY A 132 -5.15 -0.69 -0.51
CA GLY A 132 -6.08 -0.48 -1.62
C GLY A 132 -6.10 -1.68 -2.56
N PHE A 133 -6.80 -1.57 -3.69
CA PHE A 133 -7.06 -2.67 -4.65
C PHE A 133 -7.98 -3.79 -4.11
N LEU A 134 -7.63 -4.43 -2.99
CA LEU A 134 -8.48 -5.39 -2.29
C LEU A 134 -8.50 -5.09 -0.79
N PRO A 135 -9.54 -5.49 -0.05
CA PRO A 135 -9.55 -5.42 1.40
C PRO A 135 -8.32 -6.13 2.00
N GLY A 136 -7.48 -5.37 2.71
CA GLY A 136 -6.24 -5.86 3.33
C GLY A 136 -5.03 -6.00 2.38
N PHE A 137 -5.11 -5.56 1.12
CA PHE A 137 -3.96 -5.55 0.23
C PHE A 137 -3.10 -4.31 0.53
N ALA A 138 -1.92 -4.57 1.10
CA ALA A 138 -0.95 -3.57 1.51
C ALA A 138 0.16 -3.43 0.47
N TYR A 139 0.46 -2.19 0.08
CA TYR A 139 1.59 -1.85 -0.77
C TYR A 139 2.83 -1.61 0.10
N LEU A 140 3.81 -2.50 0.01
CA LEU A 140 5.00 -2.51 0.85
C LEU A 140 6.17 -1.84 0.14
N THR A 141 6.66 -0.71 0.65
CA THR A 141 7.86 -0.04 0.15
C THR A 141 9.13 -0.56 0.81
N GLY A 142 10.27 -0.41 0.14
CA GLY A 142 11.57 -0.88 0.63
C GLY A 142 12.13 -2.08 -0.14
N LEU A 143 11.48 -2.48 -1.24
CA LEU A 143 11.98 -3.56 -2.10
C LEU A 143 13.38 -3.21 -2.62
N PRO A 144 14.39 -4.08 -2.41
CA PRO A 144 15.74 -3.86 -2.92
C PRO A 144 15.73 -3.60 -4.43
N THR A 145 16.53 -2.65 -4.89
CA THR A 145 16.62 -2.27 -6.31
C THR A 145 16.94 -3.46 -7.21
N ALA A 146 17.73 -4.42 -6.72
CA ALA A 146 18.05 -5.66 -7.43
C ALA A 146 16.84 -6.59 -7.68
N LEU A 147 15.71 -6.38 -6.98
CA LEU A 147 14.47 -7.14 -7.17
C LEU A 147 13.39 -6.35 -7.92
N GLN A 148 13.66 -5.11 -8.32
CA GLN A 148 12.65 -4.26 -8.95
C GLN A 148 12.48 -4.63 -10.42
N LEU A 149 11.27 -5.04 -10.79
CA LEU A 149 10.86 -5.39 -12.15
C LEU A 149 9.50 -4.75 -12.45
N PRO A 150 9.26 -4.32 -13.71
CA PRO A 150 7.96 -3.77 -14.07
C PRO A 150 6.85 -4.81 -13.86
N ARG A 151 5.60 -4.36 -13.80
CA ARG A 151 4.44 -5.29 -13.79
C ARG A 151 4.48 -6.24 -14.99
N LYS A 152 3.91 -7.44 -14.82
CA LYS A 152 3.70 -8.40 -15.91
C LYS A 152 2.93 -7.72 -17.04
N SER A 153 3.41 -7.88 -18.27
CA SER A 153 2.76 -7.37 -19.49
C SER A 153 1.35 -7.93 -19.65
N THR A 154 1.16 -9.21 -19.30
CA THR A 154 -0.14 -9.87 -19.28
C THR A 154 -0.50 -10.28 -17.85
N PRO A 155 -1.49 -9.63 -17.22
CA PRO A 155 -2.00 -10.04 -15.92
C PRO A 155 -2.57 -11.46 -15.96
N ILE A 156 -2.39 -12.20 -14.86
CA ILE A 156 -3.05 -13.50 -14.70
C ILE A 156 -4.41 -13.32 -14.04
N THR A 157 -5.38 -14.17 -14.41
CA THR A 157 -6.77 -14.06 -13.96
C THR A 157 -6.99 -14.57 -12.54
N LYS A 158 -6.10 -15.42 -12.04
CA LYS A 158 -6.25 -16.12 -10.76
C LYS A 158 -4.93 -16.21 -10.01
N VAL A 159 -4.64 -15.19 -9.20
CA VAL A 159 -3.60 -15.21 -8.18
C VAL A 159 -4.18 -15.85 -6.91
N PRO A 160 -3.54 -16.88 -6.33
CA PRO A 160 -3.99 -17.47 -5.07
C PRO A 160 -3.96 -16.50 -3.87
N LYS A 161 -4.84 -16.75 -2.89
CA LYS A 161 -4.76 -16.07 -1.58
C LYS A 161 -3.40 -16.37 -0.93
N GLY A 162 -2.82 -15.35 -0.31
CA GLY A 162 -1.55 -15.42 0.40
C GLY A 162 -0.33 -15.32 -0.51
N SER A 163 -0.48 -15.19 -1.83
CA SER A 163 0.67 -15.03 -2.73
C SER A 163 1.46 -13.77 -2.38
N ILE A 164 2.76 -13.93 -2.19
CA ILE A 164 3.74 -12.86 -2.02
C ILE A 164 4.23 -12.48 -3.41
N ALA A 165 4.17 -11.18 -3.72
CA ALA A 165 4.46 -10.69 -5.05
C ALA A 165 5.24 -9.39 -5.05
N ILE A 166 5.98 -9.15 -6.13
CA ILE A 166 6.73 -7.91 -6.37
C ILE A 166 6.29 -7.25 -7.67
N ALA A 167 6.35 -5.92 -7.71
CA ALA A 167 6.23 -5.13 -8.93
C ALA A 167 6.72 -3.69 -8.69
N ASP A 168 7.41 -3.14 -9.68
CA ASP A 168 8.09 -1.85 -9.59
C ASP A 168 8.96 -1.80 -8.33
N SER A 169 8.76 -0.81 -7.46
CA SER A 169 9.47 -0.68 -6.18
C SER A 169 8.73 -1.30 -4.97
N TYR A 170 7.73 -2.15 -5.22
CA TYR A 170 6.83 -2.67 -4.19
C TYR A 170 6.90 -4.18 -4.03
N SER A 171 6.73 -4.63 -2.79
CA SER A 171 6.25 -5.97 -2.45
C SER A 171 4.81 -5.89 -1.96
N ALA A 172 4.07 -7.00 -2.02
CA ALA A 172 2.71 -7.10 -1.51
C ALA A 172 2.34 -8.56 -1.25
N ILE A 173 1.24 -8.75 -0.53
CA ILE A 173 0.64 -10.05 -0.30
C ILE A 173 -0.84 -9.97 -0.72
N TYR A 174 -1.28 -10.92 -1.54
CA TYR A 174 -2.68 -11.00 -1.99
C TYR A 174 -3.58 -11.50 -0.84
N PRO A 175 -4.50 -10.70 -0.29
CA PRO A 175 -5.33 -11.08 0.86
C PRO A 175 -6.42 -12.10 0.52
N SER A 176 -6.80 -12.16 -0.76
CA SER A 176 -7.82 -13.04 -1.33
C SER A 176 -7.43 -13.41 -2.77
N GLN A 177 -8.12 -14.40 -3.34
CA GLN A 177 -7.91 -14.78 -4.73
C GLN A 177 -8.45 -13.69 -5.67
N SER A 178 -7.61 -13.21 -6.59
CA SER A 178 -7.97 -12.13 -7.52
C SER A 178 -7.19 -12.22 -8.83
N PRO A 179 -7.57 -11.49 -9.89
CA PRO A 179 -6.65 -11.21 -10.98
C PRO A 179 -5.46 -10.37 -10.46
N GLY A 180 -4.31 -10.48 -11.12
CA GLY A 180 -3.11 -9.76 -10.71
C GLY A 180 -2.01 -9.73 -11.78
N GLY A 181 -1.32 -8.60 -11.87
CA GLY A 181 -0.21 -8.39 -12.80
C GLY A 181 1.15 -8.34 -12.11
N TRP A 182 1.25 -8.80 -10.87
CA TRP A 182 2.51 -8.80 -10.11
C TRP A 182 3.20 -10.15 -10.22
N HIS A 183 4.49 -10.12 -9.95
CA HIS A 183 5.39 -11.25 -10.04
C HIS A 183 5.34 -12.10 -8.77
N LEU A 184 4.83 -13.32 -8.83
CA LEU A 184 4.64 -14.15 -7.64
C LEU A 184 5.92 -14.91 -7.27
N ILE A 185 6.47 -14.61 -6.11
CA ILE A 185 7.75 -15.16 -5.63
C ILE A 185 7.61 -16.09 -4.42
N GLY A 186 6.43 -16.16 -3.81
CA GLY A 186 6.19 -17.05 -2.69
C GLY A 186 4.75 -16.98 -2.20
N GLN A 187 4.51 -17.55 -1.03
CA GLN A 187 3.21 -17.58 -0.39
C GLN A 187 3.33 -17.47 1.13
N THR A 188 2.27 -17.00 1.79
CA THR A 188 2.10 -17.05 3.25
C THR A 188 0.73 -17.63 3.60
N ASN A 189 0.64 -18.25 4.78
CA ASN A 189 -0.63 -18.66 5.39
C ASN A 189 -1.24 -17.55 6.28
N THR A 190 -0.57 -16.40 6.38
CA THR A 190 -1.03 -15.27 7.20
C THR A 190 -2.35 -14.72 6.67
N THR A 191 -3.35 -14.58 7.54
CA THR A 191 -4.61 -13.94 7.19
C THR A 191 -4.46 -12.42 7.31
N LEU A 192 -4.51 -11.73 6.17
CA LEU A 192 -4.37 -10.27 6.11
C LEU A 192 -5.67 -9.51 6.31
N PHE A 193 -6.79 -10.15 6.00
CA PHE A 193 -8.12 -9.55 6.09
C PHE A 193 -9.11 -10.55 6.66
N ASP A 194 -9.82 -10.12 7.70
CA ASP A 194 -10.94 -10.84 8.31
C ASP A 194 -12.03 -9.83 8.69
N PRO A 195 -13.18 -9.79 8.00
CA PRO A 195 -14.24 -8.82 8.29
C PRO A 195 -14.88 -9.00 9.67
N ASN A 196 -14.66 -10.14 10.35
CA ASN A 196 -15.20 -10.41 11.68
C ASN A 196 -14.22 -10.05 12.81
N SER A 197 -12.99 -9.66 12.48
CA SER A 197 -11.98 -9.21 13.44
C SER A 197 -12.24 -7.77 13.90
N ALA A 198 -11.81 -7.44 15.12
CA ALA A 198 -11.86 -6.07 15.65
C ALA A 198 -11.08 -5.06 14.79
N SER A 199 -9.99 -5.49 14.16
CA SER A 199 -9.33 -4.78 13.07
C SER A 199 -9.44 -5.65 11.83
N ALA A 200 -10.29 -5.24 10.88
CA ALA A 200 -10.58 -6.06 9.71
C ALA A 200 -9.34 -6.31 8.83
N SER A 201 -8.40 -5.35 8.78
CA SER A 201 -7.09 -5.50 8.13
C SER A 201 -6.01 -5.69 9.18
N LEU A 202 -5.16 -6.71 8.99
CA LEU A 202 -4.00 -7.00 9.84
C LEU A 202 -2.95 -5.89 9.73
N LEU A 203 -2.64 -5.52 8.49
CA LEU A 203 -1.66 -4.49 8.19
C LEU A 203 -2.35 -3.14 8.17
N GLN A 204 -1.73 -2.14 8.78
CA GLN A 204 -2.14 -0.74 8.73
C GLN A 204 -1.03 0.10 8.12
N PRO A 205 -1.36 1.22 7.45
CA PRO A 205 -0.33 2.06 6.91
C PRO A 205 0.60 2.65 7.96
N GLY A 206 1.89 2.69 7.63
CA GLY A 206 2.97 3.00 8.57
C GLY A 206 3.56 1.76 9.25
N ASP A 207 2.84 0.64 9.34
CA ASP A 207 3.37 -0.60 9.91
C ASP A 207 4.61 -1.10 9.17
N ILE A 208 5.44 -1.85 9.89
CA ILE A 208 6.64 -2.49 9.37
C ILE A 208 6.39 -3.99 9.19
N VAL A 209 6.74 -4.53 8.02
CA VAL A 209 6.63 -5.94 7.67
C VAL A 209 8.01 -6.52 7.41
N ARG A 210 8.33 -7.61 8.10
CA ARG A 210 9.52 -8.43 7.89
C ARG A 210 9.07 -9.80 7.40
N PHE A 211 9.48 -10.17 6.20
CA PHE A 211 9.30 -11.56 5.74
C PHE A 211 10.34 -12.46 6.39
N VAL A 212 9.88 -13.58 6.94
CA VAL A 212 10.72 -14.60 7.57
C VAL A 212 10.61 -15.86 6.73
N GLU A 213 11.71 -16.25 6.09
CA GLU A 213 11.78 -17.48 5.32
C GLU A 213 11.38 -18.69 6.20
N LYS A 214 10.50 -19.53 5.65
CA LYS A 214 10.18 -20.84 6.19
C LYS A 214 10.48 -21.89 5.16
N SER A 215 11.32 -22.85 5.54
CA SER A 215 11.52 -24.09 4.81
C SER A 215 10.37 -25.06 5.14
N CYS A 216 9.90 -25.78 4.13
CA CYS A 216 9.04 -26.95 4.33
C CYS A 216 9.87 -28.17 4.68
#